data_AF-A0A3B9Z648-F1
#
_entry.id   AF-A0A3B9Z648-F1
#
_cell.length_a   1.000
_cell.length_b   1.000
_cell.length_c   1.000
_cell.angle_alpha   90.00
_cell.angle_beta   90.00
_cell.angle_gamma   90.00
#
_symmetry.space_group_name_H-M   'P 1'
#
loop_
_entity.id
_entity.type
_entity.pdbx_description
1 polymer ?
#
loop_
_entity_poly.entity_id
_entity_poly.type
_entity_poly.pdbx_seq_one_letter_code
_entity_poly.pdbx_strand_id
1 'polypeptide(L)'
;MVWSTRPSQGGPGLARREVDPAVPTPLARDTPRLGGTGMAGTGGTSGMHKFAVPSPASRRAVEAAIRAVAPVQARTEQSCEYRFDIARGTERVVVKQYTNGTLFLQSASPSGSLMADLVEAIDRTVGTKTVIVGGAAKRDDDPDLTRPFPGPWIGSDEAGKGDYFGPLVVAAVWVDDRMLGLLEALGVRDSKVVADTEIARVAAEIIAIGGDGVAVVEVPPARYNTIYRDVTRQGRNLNDLLAWGHAKAIGEVRKTHPAAYALVDRFGDRRHLDSALARQGEPPLEVMHAPRAESNLAVAAASILARARFVGWFAGASRRWGLRLPLGASDAVISAARAFVATHGADTLGEVAKLHFKTTQSVVRSTPE
;
A
#
# COMPACT_ATOMS: atom_id res chain seq x y z
N MET A 1 5.74 -7.09 19.14
CA MET A 1 4.89 -8.19 19.63
C MET A 1 4.48 -9.00 18.41
N VAL A 2 4.65 -10.33 18.41
CA VAL A 2 4.18 -11.18 17.30
C VAL A 2 2.79 -11.65 17.69
N TRP A 3 1.80 -11.41 16.84
CA TRP A 3 0.46 -11.96 17.02
C TRP A 3 0.40 -13.28 16.23
N SER A 4 0.26 -14.40 16.93
CA SER A 4 0.03 -15.73 16.37
C SER A 4 -1.30 -16.24 16.91
N THR A 5 -2.13 -16.79 16.02
CA THR A 5 -3.50 -17.28 16.28
C THR A 5 -3.51 -18.67 16.92
N ARG A 6 -2.79 -18.87 18.03
CA ARG A 6 -2.96 -20.13 18.77
C ARG A 6 -4.22 -20.05 19.65
N PRO A 7 -5.21 -20.94 19.47
CA PRO A 7 -6.14 -21.25 20.54
C PRO A 7 -5.39 -22.06 21.62
N SER A 8 -5.56 -21.65 22.87
CA SER A 8 -5.03 -22.37 24.04
C SER A 8 -5.68 -23.76 24.15
N GLN A 9 -4.87 -24.82 24.05
CA GLN A 9 -5.28 -26.20 24.33
C GLN A 9 -5.06 -26.52 25.81
N GLY A 10 -6.14 -26.85 26.52
CA GLY A 10 -6.17 -27.39 27.89
C GLY A 10 -7.59 -27.87 28.22
N GLY A 11 -7.79 -29.19 28.29
CA GLY A 11 -9.08 -29.91 28.35
C GLY A 11 -9.84 -29.85 29.70
N PRO A 12 -10.68 -30.85 30.09
CA PRO A 12 -10.96 -32.16 29.49
C PRO A 12 -12.47 -32.42 29.18
N GLY A 13 -12.77 -33.63 28.70
CA GLY A 13 -13.93 -33.96 27.88
C GLY A 13 -15.29 -34.16 28.57
N LEU A 14 -16.32 -34.27 27.73
CA LEU A 14 -17.58 -34.93 28.07
C LEU A 14 -18.30 -35.44 26.81
N ALA A 15 -18.59 -36.75 26.86
CA ALA A 15 -19.72 -37.50 26.33
C ALA A 15 -20.19 -37.31 24.87
N ARG A 16 -20.04 -38.42 24.13
CA ARG A 16 -20.74 -38.79 22.91
C ARG A 16 -22.27 -38.69 23.06
N ARG A 17 -22.97 -38.18 22.05
CA ARG A 17 -24.27 -38.72 21.62
C ARG A 17 -24.41 -38.61 20.11
N GLU A 18 -24.72 -39.76 19.55
CA GLU A 18 -24.93 -40.13 18.16
C GLU A 18 -26.44 -40.04 17.88
N VAL A 19 -26.86 -39.35 16.83
CA VAL A 19 -28.16 -39.57 16.17
C VAL A 19 -28.00 -39.26 14.68
N ASP A 20 -28.29 -40.27 13.86
CA ASP A 20 -28.24 -40.29 12.39
C ASP A 20 -29.69 -40.19 11.82
N PRO A 21 -29.95 -40.33 10.51
CA PRO A 21 -30.15 -39.28 9.51
C PRO A 21 -31.59 -39.17 8.98
N ALA A 22 -31.95 -38.06 8.31
CA ALA A 22 -32.99 -38.06 7.27
C ALA A 22 -32.96 -36.80 6.38
N VAL A 23 -32.81 -37.04 5.08
CA VAL A 23 -32.95 -36.11 3.94
C VAL A 23 -34.45 -36.02 3.57
N PRO A 24 -34.93 -34.90 3.00
CA PRO A 24 -35.36 -34.97 1.60
C PRO A 24 -35.06 -33.69 0.78
N THR A 25 -34.50 -33.88 -0.42
CA THR A 25 -34.65 -32.98 -1.58
C THR A 25 -36.09 -33.10 -2.12
N PRO A 26 -36.66 -32.07 -2.79
CA PRO A 26 -36.70 -32.17 -4.25
C PRO A 26 -36.73 -30.85 -5.06
N LEU A 27 -36.21 -30.98 -6.29
CA LEU A 27 -36.70 -30.46 -7.58
C LEU A 27 -36.27 -29.08 -8.13
N ALA A 28 -35.72 -29.22 -9.34
CA ALA A 28 -35.37 -28.24 -10.34
C ALA A 28 -36.59 -27.60 -11.03
N ARG A 29 -36.34 -26.44 -11.67
CA ARG A 29 -37.00 -25.77 -12.83
C ARG A 29 -36.45 -24.33 -12.84
N ASP A 30 -36.20 -23.60 -13.92
CA ASP A 30 -36.10 -23.80 -15.36
C ASP A 30 -35.32 -22.54 -15.84
N THR A 31 -34.40 -22.69 -16.78
CA THR A 31 -33.83 -21.55 -17.52
C THR A 31 -34.84 -20.99 -18.51
N PRO A 32 -34.84 -19.66 -18.74
CA PRO A 32 -34.83 -19.17 -20.11
C PRO A 32 -33.63 -18.24 -20.38
N ARG A 33 -33.00 -18.49 -21.52
CA ARG A 33 -32.01 -17.63 -22.18
C ARG A 33 -32.71 -16.63 -23.11
N LEU A 34 -32.07 -15.46 -23.20
CA LEU A 34 -32.00 -14.48 -24.31
C LEU A 34 -33.08 -13.39 -24.44
N GLY A 35 -32.55 -12.15 -24.50
CA GLY A 35 -33.24 -10.95 -24.94
C GLY A 35 -32.46 -9.69 -24.52
N GLY A 36 -31.37 -9.38 -25.22
CA GLY A 36 -30.56 -8.20 -24.94
C GLY A 36 -31.13 -6.92 -25.55
N THR A 37 -30.87 -5.78 -24.90
CA THR A 37 -30.64 -4.48 -25.53
C THR A 37 -29.75 -3.66 -24.59
N GLY A 38 -28.58 -3.28 -25.11
CA GLY A 38 -27.60 -2.48 -24.39
C GLY A 38 -28.04 -1.02 -24.27
N MET A 39 -27.83 -0.46 -23.09
CA MET A 39 -27.62 0.96 -22.87
C MET A 39 -26.48 1.05 -21.85
N ALA A 40 -25.26 1.20 -22.38
CA ALA A 40 -24.09 1.52 -21.57
C ALA A 40 -24.27 2.94 -21.02
N GLY A 41 -24.69 3.04 -19.76
CA GLY A 41 -24.56 4.27 -18.99
C GLY A 41 -23.07 4.51 -18.76
N THR A 42 -22.49 5.46 -19.49
CA THR A 42 -21.14 5.95 -19.29
C THR A 42 -21.08 6.72 -17.98
N GLY A 43 -20.76 6.02 -16.90
CA GLY A 43 -20.40 6.60 -15.62
C GLY A 43 -19.16 7.48 -15.79
N GLY A 44 -19.31 8.78 -15.57
CA GLY A 44 -18.24 9.77 -15.65
C GLY A 44 -17.17 9.51 -14.60
N THR A 45 -16.07 8.88 -15.02
CA THR A 45 -14.83 8.82 -14.26
C THR A 45 -14.08 10.15 -14.44
N SER A 46 -13.79 10.85 -13.33
CA SER A 46 -12.81 11.93 -13.32
C SER A 46 -11.46 11.37 -13.79
N GLY A 47 -11.16 11.55 -15.07
CA GLY A 47 -10.01 10.92 -15.72
C GLY A 47 -8.75 11.77 -15.55
N MET A 48 -7.76 11.20 -14.86
CA MET A 48 -6.39 11.71 -14.85
C MET A 48 -5.54 10.86 -15.82
N HIS A 49 -4.88 11.51 -16.77
CA HIS A 49 -4.00 10.86 -17.75
C HIS A 49 -2.55 11.20 -17.45
N LYS A 50 -1.66 10.21 -17.60
CA LYS A 50 -0.22 10.36 -17.37
C LYS A 50 0.56 9.90 -18.59
N PHE A 51 1.55 10.70 -19.00
CA PHE A 51 2.48 10.38 -20.08
C PHE A 51 3.93 10.47 -19.59
N ALA A 52 4.81 9.72 -20.27
CA ALA A 52 6.25 9.81 -20.09
C ALA A 52 6.87 10.52 -21.29
N VAL A 53 7.37 11.74 -21.08
CA VAL A 53 8.00 12.61 -22.07
C VAL A 53 9.40 13.04 -21.56
N PRO A 54 10.38 12.12 -21.49
CA PRO A 54 11.67 12.37 -20.83
C PRO A 54 12.58 13.33 -21.61
N SER A 55 12.53 13.27 -22.94
CA SER A 55 13.38 14.07 -23.82
C SER A 55 12.94 15.54 -23.82
N PRO A 56 13.85 16.52 -23.63
CA PRO A 56 13.54 17.94 -23.82
C PRO A 56 12.97 18.26 -25.22
N ALA A 57 13.41 17.55 -26.26
CA ALA A 57 12.89 17.74 -27.62
C ALA A 57 11.42 17.29 -27.73
N SER A 58 11.10 16.13 -27.16
CA SER A 58 9.71 15.63 -27.11
C SER A 58 8.81 16.51 -26.25
N ARG A 59 9.32 17.07 -25.15
CA ARG A 59 8.56 18.02 -24.31
C ARG A 59 8.17 19.29 -25.05
N ARG A 60 9.07 19.85 -25.85
CA ARG A 60 8.78 21.00 -26.74
C ARG A 60 7.75 20.65 -27.81
N ALA A 61 7.86 19.46 -28.42
CA ALA A 61 6.90 19.00 -29.41
C ALA A 61 5.50 18.81 -28.80
N VAL A 62 5.42 18.22 -27.61
CA VAL A 62 4.18 18.05 -26.86
C VAL A 62 3.57 19.39 -26.46
N GLU A 63 4.38 20.34 -25.99
CA GLU A 63 3.91 21.69 -25.70
C GLU A 63 3.25 22.33 -26.94
N ALA A 64 3.89 22.23 -28.09
CA ALA A 64 3.34 22.74 -29.35
C ALA A 64 2.03 22.05 -29.73
N ALA A 65 1.95 20.73 -29.57
CA ALA A 65 0.75 19.95 -29.84
C ALA A 65 -0.42 20.36 -28.93
N ILE A 66 -0.19 20.54 -27.64
CA ILE A 66 -1.21 20.99 -26.68
C ILE A 66 -1.76 22.37 -27.07
N ARG A 67 -0.86 23.30 -27.41
CA ARG A 67 -1.25 24.66 -27.84
C ARG A 67 -2.04 24.68 -29.14
N ALA A 68 -1.87 23.69 -30.00
CA ALA A 68 -2.64 23.55 -31.24
C ALA A 68 -4.08 23.05 -31.00
N VAL A 69 -4.34 22.36 -29.88
CA VAL A 69 -5.66 21.82 -29.55
C VAL A 69 -6.61 22.89 -29.02
N ALA A 70 -6.12 23.78 -28.15
CA ALA A 70 -6.93 24.84 -27.57
C ALA A 70 -6.07 25.99 -27.00
N PRO A 71 -6.65 27.20 -26.83
CA PRO A 71 -5.99 28.28 -26.11
C PRO A 71 -5.61 27.85 -24.68
N VAL A 72 -4.38 28.17 -24.28
CA VAL A 72 -3.83 27.78 -22.97
C VAL A 72 -3.59 29.00 -22.10
N GLN A 73 -3.87 28.88 -20.80
CA GLN A 73 -3.42 29.85 -19.80
C GLN A 73 -2.20 29.29 -19.06
N ALA A 74 -1.04 29.89 -19.26
CA ALA A 74 0.20 29.47 -18.59
C ALA A 74 0.21 29.91 -17.12
N ARG A 75 0.67 29.00 -16.25
CA ARG A 75 0.90 29.23 -14.82
C ARG A 75 2.29 28.76 -14.44
N THR A 76 2.87 29.41 -13.44
CA THR A 76 4.11 28.96 -12.80
C THR A 76 3.76 28.03 -11.64
N GLU A 77 4.40 26.86 -11.58
CA GLU A 77 4.28 25.93 -10.46
C GLU A 77 5.64 25.30 -10.17
N GLN A 78 5.96 25.10 -8.90
CA GLN A 78 7.23 24.52 -8.48
C GLN A 78 7.39 23.10 -9.06
N SER A 79 8.59 22.79 -9.57
CA SER A 79 8.94 21.50 -10.18
C SER A 79 8.26 21.19 -11.53
N CYS A 80 7.40 22.08 -12.03
CA CYS A 80 6.88 22.02 -13.39
C CYS A 80 7.79 22.83 -14.34
N GLU A 81 8.09 22.26 -15.50
CA GLU A 81 8.66 23.01 -16.62
C GLU A 81 7.60 23.93 -17.23
N TYR A 82 6.37 23.45 -17.35
CA TYR A 82 5.20 24.28 -17.63
C TYR A 82 3.94 23.71 -17.00
N ARG A 83 2.99 24.61 -16.72
CA ARG A 83 1.61 24.28 -16.40
C ARG A 83 0.66 25.09 -17.27
N PHE A 84 -0.35 24.42 -17.81
CA PHE A 84 -1.44 25.04 -18.55
C PHE A 84 -2.78 24.73 -17.91
N ASP A 85 -3.60 25.77 -17.76
CA ASP A 85 -5.03 25.61 -17.53
C ASP A 85 -5.73 25.84 -18.89
N ILE A 86 -6.50 24.85 -19.35
CA ILE A 86 -7.14 24.83 -20.67
C ILE A 86 -8.64 24.69 -20.47
N ALA A 87 -9.43 25.53 -21.15
CA ALA A 87 -10.88 25.49 -21.06
C ALA A 87 -11.52 25.43 -22.45
N ARG A 88 -12.56 24.59 -22.58
CA ARG A 88 -13.41 24.55 -23.76
C ARG A 88 -14.86 24.35 -23.32
N GLY A 89 -15.68 25.39 -23.44
CA GLY A 89 -17.03 25.40 -22.88
C GLY A 89 -16.98 25.24 -21.35
N THR A 90 -17.65 24.22 -20.82
CA THR A 90 -17.68 23.88 -19.38
C THR A 90 -16.56 22.92 -18.95
N GLU A 91 -15.80 22.39 -19.91
CA GLU A 91 -14.70 21.48 -19.64
C GLU A 91 -13.43 22.25 -19.30
N ARG A 92 -12.72 21.80 -18.27
CA ARG A 92 -11.45 22.37 -17.82
C ARG A 92 -10.44 21.26 -17.60
N VAL A 93 -9.30 21.37 -18.27
CA VAL A 93 -8.19 20.42 -18.14
C VAL A 93 -6.95 21.17 -17.67
N VAL A 94 -6.34 20.67 -16.61
CA VAL A 94 -5.04 21.14 -16.12
C VAL A 94 -3.96 20.22 -16.64
N VAL A 95 -2.97 20.80 -17.33
CA VAL A 95 -1.81 20.10 -17.88
C VAL A 95 -0.57 20.49 -17.10
N LYS A 96 0.21 19.51 -16.63
CA LYS A 96 1.45 19.74 -15.89
C LYS A 96 2.58 18.91 -16.46
N GLN A 97 3.62 19.56 -16.99
CA GLN A 97 4.87 18.91 -17.41
C GLN A 97 5.93 19.12 -16.33
N TYR A 98 6.47 18.02 -15.80
CA TYR A 98 7.54 18.03 -14.82
C TYR A 98 8.91 17.90 -15.49
N THR A 99 9.94 18.44 -14.83
CA THR A 99 11.33 18.39 -15.32
C THR A 99 11.91 16.98 -15.41
N ASN A 100 11.36 16.05 -14.63
CA ASN A 100 11.71 14.62 -14.65
C ASN A 100 11.09 13.84 -15.84
N GLY A 101 10.37 14.53 -16.73
CA GLY A 101 9.75 13.92 -17.91
C GLY A 101 8.32 13.43 -17.72
N THR A 102 7.72 13.60 -16.54
CA THR A 102 6.31 13.22 -16.34
C THR A 102 5.37 14.32 -16.85
N LEU A 103 4.34 13.95 -17.62
CA LEU A 103 3.25 14.84 -18.02
C LEU A 103 1.93 14.34 -17.44
N PHE A 104 1.13 15.22 -16.85
CA PHE A 104 -0.21 14.91 -16.34
C PHE A 104 -1.27 15.80 -16.98
N LEU A 105 -2.41 15.21 -17.29
CA LEU A 105 -3.65 15.89 -17.66
C LEU A 105 -4.72 15.51 -16.64
N GLN A 106 -5.34 16.50 -16.01
CA GLN A 106 -6.37 16.29 -15.01
C GLN A 106 -7.62 17.08 -15.40
N SER A 107 -8.75 16.41 -15.56
CA SER A 107 -10.02 17.10 -15.78
C SER A 107 -10.64 17.55 -14.46
N ALA A 108 -11.07 18.80 -14.40
CA ALA A 108 -11.89 19.34 -13.32
C ALA A 108 -13.40 19.16 -13.56
N SER A 109 -13.81 18.71 -14.77
CA SER A 109 -15.21 18.49 -15.15
C SER A 109 -15.36 17.17 -15.94
N PRO A 110 -16.29 16.27 -15.58
CA PRO A 110 -16.32 14.90 -16.13
C PRO A 110 -16.89 14.77 -17.56
N SER A 111 -17.22 15.87 -18.24
CA SER A 111 -17.99 15.84 -19.50
C SER A 111 -17.42 16.81 -20.54
N GLY A 112 -17.02 16.28 -21.70
CA GLY A 112 -16.60 17.02 -22.90
C GLY A 112 -15.60 16.24 -23.77
N SER A 113 -15.11 16.85 -24.86
CA SER A 113 -14.16 16.25 -25.81
C SER A 113 -12.72 16.74 -25.66
N LEU A 114 -12.47 17.79 -24.88
CA LEU A 114 -11.16 18.45 -24.77
C LEU A 114 -10.10 17.49 -24.22
N MET A 115 -10.43 16.70 -23.18
CA MET A 115 -9.50 15.69 -22.66
C MET A 115 -9.11 14.68 -23.73
N ALA A 116 -10.08 14.18 -24.51
CA ALA A 116 -9.83 13.21 -25.57
C ALA A 116 -8.94 13.80 -26.69
N ASP A 117 -9.23 15.03 -27.13
CA ASP A 117 -8.47 15.70 -28.18
C ASP A 117 -7.02 16.01 -27.74
N LEU A 118 -6.83 16.40 -26.47
CA LEU A 118 -5.51 16.63 -25.90
C LEU A 118 -4.71 15.32 -25.82
N VAL A 119 -5.34 14.25 -25.34
CA VAL A 119 -4.74 12.93 -25.27
C VAL A 119 -4.32 12.45 -26.66
N GLU A 120 -5.20 12.57 -27.66
CA GLU A 120 -4.90 12.15 -29.03
C GLU A 120 -3.75 12.96 -29.65
N ALA A 121 -3.71 14.28 -29.42
CA ALA A 121 -2.63 15.12 -29.91
C ALA A 121 -1.27 14.77 -29.30
N ILE A 122 -1.25 14.41 -28.00
CA ILE A 122 -0.04 13.97 -27.31
C ILE A 122 0.39 12.60 -27.84
N ASP A 123 -0.53 11.63 -27.93
CA ASP A 123 -0.23 10.28 -28.42
C ASP A 123 0.37 10.31 -29.83
N ARG A 124 -0.15 11.13 -30.75
CA ARG A 124 0.43 11.33 -32.10
C ARG A 124 1.84 11.91 -32.07
N THR A 125 2.16 12.69 -31.04
CA THR A 125 3.45 13.40 -30.92
C THR A 125 4.53 12.53 -30.30
N VAL A 126 4.20 11.71 -29.29
CA VAL A 126 5.18 10.91 -28.54
C VAL A 126 5.15 9.42 -28.87
N GLY A 127 4.18 8.94 -29.64
CA GLY A 127 4.07 7.54 -30.06
C GLY A 127 3.91 6.53 -28.91
N THR A 128 3.65 7.00 -27.69
CA THR A 128 3.40 6.17 -26.51
C THR A 128 1.90 6.05 -26.30
N LYS A 129 1.40 4.87 -25.91
CA LYS A 129 -0.02 4.72 -25.53
C LYS A 129 -0.24 5.38 -24.17
N THR A 130 -1.21 6.30 -24.10
CA THR A 130 -1.76 6.89 -22.87
C THR A 130 -1.87 5.87 -21.73
N VAL A 131 -1.24 6.13 -20.58
CA VAL A 131 -1.49 5.38 -19.35
C VAL A 131 -2.61 6.11 -18.60
N ILE A 132 -3.83 5.57 -18.68
CA ILE A 132 -4.93 5.98 -17.81
C ILE A 132 -4.49 5.64 -16.39
N VAL A 133 -4.52 6.61 -15.48
CA VAL A 133 -4.21 6.33 -14.07
C VAL A 133 -5.44 5.65 -13.45
N GLY A 134 -5.47 4.34 -13.66
CA GLY A 134 -6.42 3.34 -13.19
C GLY A 134 -5.89 1.98 -13.61
N GLY A 135 -4.87 1.50 -12.89
CA GLY A 135 -4.09 0.29 -13.23
C GLY A 135 -2.92 0.60 -14.15
N ALA A 136 -1.69 0.44 -13.66
CA ALA A 136 -0.49 0.65 -14.48
C ALA A 136 -0.39 -0.45 -15.56
N ALA A 137 -0.21 -0.06 -16.83
CA ALA A 137 0.08 -1.01 -17.90
C ALA A 137 1.41 -1.75 -17.65
N LYS A 138 1.37 -3.08 -17.79
CA LYS A 138 2.53 -4.00 -17.80
C LYS A 138 3.50 -3.55 -18.91
N ARG A 139 4.80 -3.47 -18.62
CA ARG A 139 5.82 -3.49 -19.68
C ARG A 139 5.96 -4.97 -20.10
N ASP A 140 6.19 -5.25 -21.38
CA ASP A 140 6.30 -6.62 -21.88
C ASP A 140 7.42 -7.43 -21.19
N ASP A 141 8.38 -6.74 -20.53
CA ASP A 141 9.49 -7.33 -19.79
C ASP A 141 9.34 -7.30 -18.24
N ASP A 142 8.24 -6.74 -17.71
CA ASP A 142 8.03 -6.73 -16.25
C ASP A 142 7.64 -8.16 -15.81
N PRO A 143 8.35 -8.76 -14.83
CA PRO A 143 8.10 -10.14 -14.43
C PRO A 143 6.63 -10.31 -14.04
N ASP A 144 6.03 -11.41 -14.45
CA ASP A 144 4.63 -11.68 -14.09
C ASP A 144 4.51 -11.94 -12.59
N LEU A 145 4.18 -10.88 -11.86
CA LEU A 145 4.03 -10.94 -10.41
C LEU A 145 2.75 -11.66 -9.98
N THR A 146 1.88 -12.11 -10.89
CA THR A 146 0.68 -12.89 -10.50
C THR A 146 1.06 -14.27 -9.97
N ARG A 147 1.99 -14.96 -10.64
CA ARG A 147 2.53 -16.28 -10.29
C ARG A 147 4.04 -16.30 -10.54
N PRO A 148 4.84 -15.63 -9.69
CA PRO A 148 6.27 -15.45 -9.93
C PRO A 148 7.11 -16.70 -9.64
N PHE A 149 6.53 -17.76 -9.06
CA PHE A 149 7.24 -18.92 -8.57
C PHE A 149 6.50 -20.24 -8.90
N PRO A 150 7.24 -21.37 -9.03
CA PRO A 150 6.66 -22.69 -9.36
C PRO A 150 5.99 -23.40 -8.17
N GLY A 151 6.04 -22.82 -6.97
CA GLY A 151 5.47 -23.40 -5.75
C GLY A 151 5.02 -22.32 -4.77
N PRO A 152 4.58 -22.70 -3.56
CA PRO A 152 4.10 -21.74 -2.57
C PRO A 152 5.14 -20.67 -2.24
N TRP A 153 4.67 -19.45 -2.02
CA TRP A 153 5.53 -18.33 -1.68
C TRP A 153 4.95 -17.48 -0.56
N ILE A 154 5.80 -16.64 0.01
CA ILE A 154 5.41 -15.67 1.04
C ILE A 154 5.46 -14.26 0.46
N GLY A 155 4.35 -13.53 0.51
CA GLY A 155 4.32 -12.09 0.27
C GLY A 155 4.57 -11.33 1.57
N SER A 156 5.34 -10.24 1.53
CA SER A 156 5.54 -9.38 2.71
C SER A 156 5.53 -7.90 2.34
N ASP A 157 4.93 -7.09 3.22
CA ASP A 157 4.80 -5.64 3.09
C ASP A 157 4.75 -4.96 4.48
N GLU A 158 4.94 -3.64 4.52
CA GLU A 158 4.95 -2.84 5.74
C GLU A 158 4.00 -1.62 5.73
N ALA A 159 3.66 -1.15 6.93
CA ALA A 159 2.94 0.10 7.16
C ALA A 159 3.59 0.91 8.30
N GLY A 160 3.44 2.24 8.21
CA GLY A 160 3.91 3.15 9.26
C GLY A 160 5.36 3.61 9.15
N LYS A 161 6.09 3.24 8.09
CA LYS A 161 7.48 3.69 7.82
C LYS A 161 7.59 5.22 7.75
N GLY A 162 6.64 5.87 7.08
CA GLY A 162 6.63 7.32 6.83
C GLY A 162 5.84 8.14 7.85
N ASP A 163 5.25 7.51 8.85
CA ASP A 163 4.37 8.16 9.84
C ASP A 163 5.15 8.51 11.10
N TYR A 164 5.02 9.76 11.57
CA TYR A 164 5.69 10.22 12.78
C TYR A 164 5.17 9.50 14.02
N PHE A 165 3.84 9.47 14.16
CA PHE A 165 3.17 8.74 15.22
C PHE A 165 2.97 7.27 14.85
N GLY A 166 2.84 6.44 15.87
CA GLY A 166 2.45 5.04 15.73
C GLY A 166 3.59 4.08 15.38
N PRO A 167 3.28 2.78 15.34
CA PRO A 167 4.26 1.72 15.21
C PRO A 167 4.84 1.66 13.79
N LEU A 168 5.87 0.84 13.63
CA LEU A 168 6.18 0.18 12.37
C LEU A 168 5.51 -1.20 12.41
N VAL A 169 4.75 -1.55 11.38
CA VAL A 169 4.09 -2.85 11.27
C VAL A 169 4.56 -3.52 10.00
N VAL A 170 4.97 -4.78 10.09
CA VAL A 170 5.32 -5.61 8.94
C VAL A 170 4.45 -6.86 8.99
N ALA A 171 3.92 -7.27 7.84
CA ALA A 171 3.14 -8.50 7.73
C ALA A 171 3.74 -9.43 6.67
N ALA A 172 3.42 -10.72 6.79
CA ALA A 172 3.74 -11.75 5.82
C ALA A 172 2.55 -12.69 5.65
N VAL A 173 2.31 -13.13 4.42
CA VAL A 173 1.23 -14.04 4.05
C VAL A 173 1.80 -15.12 3.13
N TRP A 174 1.69 -16.38 3.54
CA TRP A 174 1.96 -17.53 2.70
C TRP A 174 0.78 -17.81 1.79
N VAL A 175 1.05 -18.16 0.54
CA VAL A 175 0.03 -18.50 -0.44
C VAL A 175 0.39 -19.76 -1.23
N ASP A 176 -0.62 -20.59 -1.46
CA ASP A 176 -0.70 -21.63 -2.49
C ASP A 176 -1.89 -21.33 -3.42
N ASP A 177 -2.19 -22.24 -4.35
CA ASP A 177 -3.32 -22.08 -5.28
C ASP A 177 -4.66 -21.87 -4.58
N ARG A 178 -4.88 -22.57 -3.45
CA ARG A 178 -6.10 -22.45 -2.68
C ARG A 178 -6.20 -21.06 -2.03
N MET A 179 -5.14 -20.62 -1.36
CA MET A 179 -5.10 -19.32 -0.70
C MET A 179 -5.23 -18.18 -1.71
N LEU A 180 -4.60 -18.28 -2.89
CA LEU A 180 -4.76 -17.30 -3.96
C LEU A 180 -6.22 -17.15 -4.40
N GLY A 181 -6.92 -18.27 -4.63
CA GLY A 181 -8.33 -18.24 -5.01
C GLY A 181 -9.22 -17.63 -3.92
N LEU A 182 -8.92 -17.88 -2.64
CA LEU A 182 -9.62 -17.27 -1.51
C LEU A 182 -9.36 -15.76 -1.41
N LEU A 183 -8.12 -15.32 -1.58
CA LEU A 183 -7.75 -13.89 -1.57
C LEU A 183 -8.39 -13.14 -2.75
N GLU A 184 -8.43 -13.76 -3.93
CA GLU A 184 -9.10 -13.20 -5.11
C GLU A 184 -10.62 -13.07 -4.88
N ALA A 185 -11.27 -14.10 -4.32
CA ALA A 185 -12.69 -14.06 -3.98
C ALA A 185 -13.03 -13.02 -2.90
N LEU A 186 -12.10 -12.74 -1.98
CA LEU A 186 -12.22 -11.67 -0.99
C LEU A 186 -12.06 -10.26 -1.60
N GLY A 187 -11.63 -10.16 -2.86
CA GLY A 187 -11.39 -8.88 -3.53
C GLY A 187 -10.12 -8.19 -3.05
N VAL A 188 -9.12 -8.95 -2.57
CA VAL A 188 -7.81 -8.41 -2.19
C VAL A 188 -7.19 -7.72 -3.41
N ARG A 189 -7.03 -6.40 -3.29
CA ARG A 189 -6.46 -5.50 -4.29
C ARG A 189 -5.64 -4.43 -3.59
N ASP A 190 -4.92 -3.62 -4.35
CA ASP A 190 -4.07 -2.54 -3.82
C ASP A 190 -4.81 -1.72 -2.73
N SER A 191 -4.24 -1.73 -1.53
CA SER A 191 -4.79 -1.13 -0.31
C SER A 191 -4.87 0.40 -0.37
N LYS A 192 -4.22 1.03 -1.37
CA LYS A 192 -4.13 2.48 -1.51
C LYS A 192 -5.43 3.20 -1.87
N VAL A 193 -6.51 2.47 -2.18
CA VAL A 193 -7.84 3.03 -2.57
C VAL A 193 -8.98 2.51 -1.70
N VAL A 194 -8.69 1.77 -0.62
CA VAL A 194 -9.71 1.14 0.23
C VAL A 194 -9.90 1.96 1.52
N ALA A 195 -11.15 2.19 1.92
CA ALA A 195 -11.47 2.88 3.16
C ALA A 195 -10.98 2.05 4.38
N ASP A 196 -10.55 2.73 5.45
CA ASP A 196 -9.99 2.07 6.65
C ASP A 196 -10.93 1.01 7.27
N THR A 197 -12.25 1.22 7.19
CA THR A 197 -13.26 0.25 7.68
C THR A 197 -13.27 -1.04 6.87
N GLU A 198 -13.13 -0.93 5.55
CA GLU A 198 -13.08 -2.07 4.65
C GLU A 198 -11.73 -2.80 4.79
N ILE A 199 -10.62 -2.07 5.00
CA ILE A 199 -9.31 -2.66 5.30
C ILE A 199 -9.38 -3.53 6.56
N ALA A 200 -10.04 -3.07 7.63
CA ALA A 200 -10.17 -3.84 8.86
C ALA A 200 -11.00 -5.12 8.67
N ARG A 201 -12.10 -5.04 7.90
CA ARG A 201 -12.95 -6.19 7.57
C ARG A 201 -12.16 -7.23 6.77
N VAL A 202 -11.51 -6.81 5.68
CA VAL A 202 -10.73 -7.71 4.81
C VAL A 202 -9.54 -8.32 5.57
N ALA A 203 -8.86 -7.54 6.42
CA ALA A 203 -7.78 -8.06 7.26
C ALA A 203 -8.25 -9.18 8.20
N ALA A 204 -9.43 -9.04 8.81
CA ALA A 204 -9.99 -10.08 9.67
C ALA A 204 -10.28 -11.38 8.90
N GLU A 205 -10.82 -11.26 7.68
CA GLU A 205 -11.05 -12.41 6.80
C GLU A 205 -9.74 -13.08 6.38
N ILE A 206 -8.71 -12.30 5.97
CA ILE A 206 -7.38 -12.83 5.61
C ILE A 206 -6.79 -13.64 6.77
N ILE A 207 -6.89 -13.13 8.00
CA ILE A 207 -6.43 -13.85 9.19
C ILE A 207 -7.23 -15.15 9.39
N ALA A 208 -8.55 -15.09 9.24
CA ALA A 208 -9.42 -16.25 9.43
C ALA A 208 -9.14 -17.37 8.42
N ILE A 209 -8.93 -17.04 7.14
CA ILE A 209 -8.62 -18.04 6.10
C ILE A 209 -7.16 -18.49 6.13
N GLY A 210 -6.24 -17.60 6.49
CA GLY A 210 -4.79 -17.86 6.43
C GLY A 210 -4.24 -18.53 7.67
N GLY A 211 -4.87 -18.33 8.83
CA GLY A 211 -4.44 -18.93 10.10
C GLY A 211 -2.96 -18.70 10.38
N ASP A 212 -2.23 -19.78 10.66
CA ASP A 212 -0.80 -19.75 10.94
C ASP A 212 0.08 -19.47 9.69
N GLY A 213 -0.53 -19.38 8.49
CA GLY A 213 0.11 -18.91 7.26
C GLY A 213 0.23 -17.38 7.17
N VAL A 214 -0.19 -16.67 8.22
CA VAL A 214 -0.13 -15.22 8.33
C VAL A 214 0.67 -14.82 9.56
N ALA A 215 1.55 -13.82 9.42
CA ALA A 215 2.23 -13.21 10.55
C ALA A 215 2.16 -11.69 10.50
N VAL A 216 1.93 -11.06 11.66
CA VAL A 216 2.00 -9.61 11.83
C VAL A 216 2.97 -9.27 12.95
N VAL A 217 4.02 -8.52 12.59
CA VAL A 217 5.07 -8.05 13.48
C VAL A 217 4.90 -6.56 13.71
N GLU A 218 4.44 -6.20 14.91
CA GLU A 218 4.35 -4.81 15.34
C GLU A 218 5.56 -4.40 16.18
N VAL A 219 6.14 -3.25 15.84
CA VAL A 219 7.18 -2.55 16.60
C VAL A 219 6.60 -1.23 17.12
N PRO A 220 6.13 -1.19 18.38
CA PRO A 220 5.60 0.02 19.00
C PRO A 220 6.64 1.16 19.07
N PRO A 221 6.23 2.44 19.12
CA PRO A 221 7.14 3.59 19.11
C PRO A 221 8.30 3.51 20.11
N ALA A 222 8.03 3.17 21.37
CA ALA A 222 9.07 3.06 22.40
C ALA A 222 10.14 2.02 22.02
N ARG A 223 9.70 0.86 21.52
CA ARG A 223 10.60 -0.21 21.06
C ARG A 223 11.30 0.18 19.76
N TYR A 224 10.61 0.83 18.85
CA TYR A 224 11.16 1.35 17.60
C TYR A 224 12.32 2.31 17.88
N ASN A 225 12.14 3.27 18.79
CA ASN A 225 13.16 4.26 19.14
C ASN A 225 14.40 3.58 19.75
N THR A 226 14.19 2.57 20.60
CA THR A 226 15.29 1.74 21.15
C THR A 226 16.07 1.06 20.04
N ILE A 227 15.40 0.32 19.15
CA ILE A 227 16.06 -0.43 18.08
C ILE A 227 16.74 0.52 17.10
N TYR A 228 16.09 1.61 16.70
CA TYR A 228 16.64 2.59 15.76
C TYR A 228 17.93 3.21 16.29
N ARG A 229 17.98 3.56 17.58
CA ARG A 229 19.20 4.05 18.23
C ARG A 229 20.32 3.01 18.21
N ASP A 230 20.00 1.76 18.49
CA ASP A 230 21.01 0.70 18.55
C ASP A 230 21.54 0.35 17.15
N VAL A 231 20.66 0.32 16.14
CA VAL A 231 21.00 0.14 14.72
C VAL A 231 21.89 1.30 14.23
N THR A 232 21.53 2.55 14.51
CA THR A 232 22.33 3.70 14.07
C THR A 232 23.69 3.79 14.76
N ARG A 233 23.80 3.40 16.04
CA ARG A 233 25.10 3.27 16.74
C ARG A 233 26.05 2.24 16.09
N GLN A 234 25.51 1.26 15.39
CA GLN A 234 26.28 0.26 14.64
C GLN A 234 26.59 0.69 13.19
N GLY A 235 26.33 1.95 12.82
CA GLY A 235 26.50 2.45 11.46
C GLY A 235 25.45 1.95 10.46
N ARG A 236 24.35 1.38 10.95
CA ARG A 236 23.23 0.85 10.16
C ARG A 236 22.07 1.85 10.10
N ASN A 237 21.06 1.61 9.25
CA ASN A 237 20.02 2.60 8.96
C ASN A 237 18.58 2.05 9.06
N LEU A 238 17.56 2.85 8.71
CA LEU A 238 16.15 2.44 8.79
C LEU A 238 15.84 1.19 7.95
N ASN A 239 16.49 1.01 6.81
CA ASN A 239 16.26 -0.16 5.95
C ASN A 239 16.72 -1.45 6.63
N ASP A 240 17.69 -1.39 7.55
CA ASP A 240 18.09 -2.54 8.37
C ASP A 240 16.99 -2.96 9.36
N LEU A 241 16.25 -2.00 9.91
CA LEU A 241 15.10 -2.27 10.78
C LEU A 241 13.93 -2.86 9.97
N LEU A 242 13.66 -2.31 8.78
CA LEU A 242 12.66 -2.87 7.86
C LEU A 242 13.02 -4.31 7.50
N ALA A 243 14.26 -4.55 7.04
CA ALA A 243 14.75 -5.87 6.70
C ALA A 243 14.63 -6.87 7.86
N TRP A 244 14.94 -6.46 9.09
CA TRP A 244 14.70 -7.28 10.28
C TRP A 244 13.20 -7.61 10.46
N GLY A 245 12.31 -6.63 10.26
CA GLY A 245 10.87 -6.82 10.35
C GLY A 245 10.33 -7.82 9.33
N HIS A 246 10.73 -7.69 8.06
CA HIS A 246 10.34 -8.63 7.00
C HIS A 246 10.90 -10.02 7.25
N ALA A 247 12.20 -10.14 7.53
CA ALA A 247 12.81 -11.43 7.87
C ALA A 247 12.08 -12.09 9.04
N LYS A 248 11.76 -11.32 10.09
CA LYS A 248 10.99 -11.83 11.23
C LYS A 248 9.60 -12.32 10.82
N ALA A 249 8.82 -11.53 10.08
CA ALA A 249 7.47 -11.92 9.67
C ALA A 249 7.49 -13.17 8.77
N ILE A 250 8.40 -13.21 7.80
CA ILE A 250 8.62 -14.36 6.92
C ILE A 250 9.00 -15.60 7.73
N GLY A 251 9.94 -15.46 8.67
CA GLY A 251 10.38 -16.55 9.54
C GLY A 251 9.25 -17.12 10.41
N GLU A 252 8.39 -16.26 10.97
CA GLU A 252 7.22 -16.72 11.76
C GLU A 252 6.27 -17.58 10.92
N VAL A 253 5.99 -17.20 9.68
CA VAL A 253 5.16 -17.98 8.75
C VAL A 253 5.82 -19.30 8.36
N ARG A 254 7.14 -19.29 8.12
CA ARG A 254 7.89 -20.50 7.69
C ARG A 254 7.97 -21.60 8.74
N LYS A 255 7.72 -21.30 10.02
CA LYS A 255 7.68 -22.32 11.09
C LYS A 255 6.63 -23.38 10.86
N THR A 256 5.50 -23.02 10.24
CA THR A 256 4.34 -23.89 9.99
C THR A 256 4.06 -24.08 8.51
N HIS A 257 4.42 -23.10 7.67
CA HIS A 257 4.22 -23.13 6.23
C HIS A 257 5.56 -23.00 5.47
N PRO A 258 6.24 -24.12 5.19
CA PRO A 258 7.47 -24.11 4.41
C PRO A 258 7.26 -23.46 3.05
N ALA A 259 8.19 -22.56 2.68
CA ALA A 259 8.27 -21.95 1.37
C ALA A 259 9.73 -21.81 0.97
N ALA A 260 10.01 -22.06 -0.31
CA ALA A 260 11.31 -21.82 -0.93
C ALA A 260 11.43 -20.39 -1.49
N TYR A 261 10.30 -19.69 -1.61
CA TYR A 261 10.22 -18.39 -2.29
C TYR A 261 9.56 -17.32 -1.41
N ALA A 262 10.03 -16.08 -1.55
CA ALA A 262 9.35 -14.91 -1.02
C ALA A 262 9.38 -13.74 -2.01
N LEU A 263 8.31 -12.94 -1.99
CA LEU A 263 8.18 -11.70 -2.73
C LEU A 263 7.99 -10.54 -1.75
N VAL A 264 8.83 -9.51 -1.89
CA VAL A 264 8.79 -8.33 -1.01
C VAL A 264 8.84 -7.07 -1.87
N ASP A 265 8.08 -6.03 -1.50
CA ASP A 265 8.22 -4.72 -2.15
C ASP A 265 9.60 -4.13 -1.89
N ARG A 266 10.13 -3.40 -2.87
CA ARG A 266 11.49 -2.88 -2.79
C ARG A 266 11.56 -1.66 -1.87
N PHE A 267 11.89 -1.86 -0.60
CA PHE A 267 12.07 -0.78 0.38
C PHE A 267 13.51 -0.22 0.49
N GLY A 268 14.49 -0.85 -0.16
CA GLY A 268 15.91 -0.48 -0.10
C GLY A 268 16.81 -1.43 -0.91
N ASP A 269 18.10 -1.45 -0.57
CA ASP A 269 19.06 -2.40 -1.13
C ASP A 269 18.74 -3.83 -0.67
N ARG A 270 18.71 -4.78 -1.62
CA ARG A 270 18.38 -6.20 -1.36
C ARG A 270 19.28 -6.82 -0.28
N ARG A 271 20.55 -6.38 -0.21
CA ARG A 271 21.54 -6.87 0.76
C ARG A 271 21.09 -6.75 2.21
N HIS A 272 20.24 -5.77 2.54
CA HIS A 272 19.70 -5.64 3.90
C HIS A 272 18.82 -6.83 4.29
N LEU A 273 17.92 -7.26 3.40
CA LEU A 273 17.02 -8.37 3.66
C LEU A 273 17.76 -9.71 3.62
N ASP A 274 18.64 -9.91 2.63
CA ASP A 274 19.47 -11.12 2.54
C ASP A 274 20.29 -11.32 3.82
N SER A 275 20.93 -10.26 4.31
CA SER A 275 21.68 -10.27 5.56
C SER A 275 20.79 -10.47 6.80
N ALA A 276 19.52 -10.07 6.76
CA ALA A 276 18.59 -10.28 7.86
C ALA A 276 18.08 -11.72 7.91
N LEU A 277 17.75 -12.31 6.75
CA LEU A 277 17.34 -13.71 6.63
C LEU A 277 18.49 -14.66 6.99
N ALA A 278 19.71 -14.40 6.51
CA ALA A 278 20.88 -15.21 6.85
C ALA A 278 21.14 -15.27 8.37
N ARG A 279 20.91 -14.16 9.08
CA ARG A 279 21.06 -14.09 10.56
C ARG A 279 19.99 -14.89 11.32
N GLN A 280 18.89 -15.29 10.70
CA GLN A 280 17.88 -16.14 11.35
C GLN A 280 18.28 -17.61 11.38
N GLY A 281 19.25 -18.04 10.55
CA GLY A 281 19.68 -19.44 10.48
C GLY A 281 18.64 -20.39 9.87
N GLU A 282 17.64 -19.84 9.18
CA GLU A 282 16.58 -20.61 8.52
C GLU A 282 17.07 -21.23 7.19
N PRO A 283 16.40 -22.28 6.66
CA PRO A 283 16.76 -22.86 5.37
C PRO A 283 16.77 -21.80 4.25
N PRO A 284 17.57 -22.01 3.18
CA PRO A 284 17.65 -21.08 2.05
C PRO A 284 16.27 -20.65 1.55
N LEU A 285 16.15 -19.36 1.23
CA LEU A 285 14.94 -18.74 0.72
C LEU A 285 15.33 -17.86 -0.46
N GLU A 286 14.72 -18.12 -1.62
CA GLU A 286 14.89 -17.27 -2.80
C GLU A 286 13.94 -16.07 -2.69
N VAL A 287 14.52 -14.87 -2.64
CA VAL A 287 13.74 -13.64 -2.45
C VAL A 287 13.74 -12.79 -3.72
N MET A 288 12.55 -12.59 -4.26
CA MET A 288 12.31 -11.63 -5.33
C MET A 288 11.97 -10.26 -4.71
N HIS A 289 12.74 -9.23 -5.07
CA HIS A 289 12.37 -7.85 -4.78
C HIS A 289 11.88 -7.15 -6.04
N ALA A 290 10.58 -6.98 -6.15
CA ALA A 290 9.95 -6.28 -7.26
C ALA A 290 9.53 -4.87 -6.82
N PRO A 291 9.69 -3.84 -7.66
CA PRO A 291 8.93 -2.62 -7.47
C PRO A 291 7.46 -2.91 -7.77
N ARG A 292 6.54 -2.24 -7.06
CA ARG A 292 5.09 -2.44 -7.25
C ARG A 292 4.65 -3.88 -6.93
N ALA A 293 5.31 -4.50 -5.96
CA ALA A 293 5.03 -5.88 -5.57
C ALA A 293 3.59 -6.03 -5.04
N GLU A 294 2.93 -4.96 -4.62
CA GLU A 294 1.51 -4.92 -4.25
C GLU A 294 0.54 -5.37 -5.36
N SER A 295 1.02 -5.53 -6.60
CA SER A 295 0.23 -6.17 -7.67
C SER A 295 0.13 -7.70 -7.52
N ASN A 296 0.97 -8.33 -6.69
CA ASN A 296 0.84 -9.73 -6.28
C ASN A 296 -0.13 -9.85 -5.10
N LEU A 297 -1.03 -10.83 -5.15
CA LEU A 297 -2.06 -11.03 -4.11
C LEU A 297 -1.48 -11.29 -2.70
N ALA A 298 -0.36 -12.00 -2.58
CA ALA A 298 0.25 -12.27 -1.28
C ALA A 298 0.81 -10.98 -0.64
N VAL A 299 1.45 -10.13 -1.44
CA VAL A 299 1.98 -8.84 -0.98
C VAL A 299 0.83 -7.87 -0.71
N ALA A 300 -0.21 -7.83 -1.56
CA ALA A 300 -1.41 -7.03 -1.32
C ALA A 300 -2.10 -7.43 0.00
N ALA A 301 -2.23 -8.74 0.27
CA ALA A 301 -2.78 -9.25 1.52
C ALA A 301 -1.92 -8.82 2.72
N ALA A 302 -0.59 -8.94 2.63
CA ALA A 302 0.33 -8.44 3.66
C ALA A 302 0.16 -6.92 3.88
N SER A 303 0.01 -6.15 2.81
CA SER A 303 -0.23 -4.70 2.86
C SER A 303 -1.49 -4.35 3.66
N ILE A 304 -2.60 -5.05 3.37
CA ILE A 304 -3.88 -4.89 4.06
C ILE A 304 -3.72 -5.19 5.56
N LEU A 305 -3.05 -6.29 5.91
CA LEU A 305 -2.82 -6.67 7.30
C LEU A 305 -1.95 -5.65 8.05
N ALA A 306 -0.85 -5.23 7.45
CA ALA A 306 0.05 -4.23 8.04
C ALA A 306 -0.69 -2.91 8.26
N ARG A 307 -1.46 -2.47 7.25
CA ARG A 307 -2.26 -1.23 7.31
C ARG A 307 -3.38 -1.31 8.34
N ALA A 308 -4.14 -2.40 8.39
CA ALA A 308 -5.22 -2.60 9.35
C ALA A 308 -4.69 -2.52 10.79
N ARG A 309 -3.56 -3.19 11.07
CA ARG A 309 -2.94 -3.16 12.39
C ARG A 309 -2.39 -1.78 12.72
N PHE A 310 -1.75 -1.11 11.76
CA PHE A 310 -1.23 0.23 11.92
C PHE A 310 -2.34 1.24 12.24
N VAL A 311 -3.43 1.26 11.47
CA VAL A 311 -4.57 2.16 11.70
C VAL A 311 -5.29 1.81 13.01
N GLY A 312 -5.48 0.52 13.31
CA GLY A 312 -6.11 0.06 14.54
C GLY A 312 -5.37 0.52 15.81
N TRP A 313 -4.05 0.70 15.75
CA TRP A 313 -3.25 1.23 16.85
C TRP A 313 -3.68 2.66 17.26
N PHE A 314 -4.03 3.53 16.30
CA PHE A 314 -4.39 4.93 16.57
C PHE A 314 -5.65 5.08 17.42
N ALA A 315 -6.63 4.18 17.25
CA ALA A 315 -7.83 4.17 18.07
C ALA A 315 -7.49 3.87 19.54
N GLY A 316 -6.60 2.90 19.79
CA GLY A 316 -6.10 2.58 21.12
C GLY A 316 -5.25 3.70 21.72
N ALA A 317 -4.33 4.27 20.94
CA ALA A 317 -3.48 5.36 21.37
C ALA A 317 -4.28 6.62 21.72
N SER A 318 -5.27 6.98 20.89
CA SER A 318 -6.10 8.17 21.13
C SER A 318 -6.91 8.04 22.42
N ARG A 319 -7.42 6.84 22.73
CA ARG A 319 -8.09 6.58 24.02
C ARG A 319 -7.13 6.63 25.20
N ARG A 320 -5.94 6.04 25.06
CA ARG A 320 -4.93 5.98 26.14
C ARG A 320 -4.40 7.36 26.51
N TRP A 321 -4.17 8.21 25.52
CA TRP A 321 -3.52 9.51 25.70
C TRP A 321 -4.51 10.69 25.68
N GLY A 322 -5.80 10.46 25.43
CA GLY A 322 -6.80 11.52 25.40
C GLY A 322 -6.59 12.55 24.28
N LEU A 323 -5.79 12.23 23.27
CA LEU A 323 -5.43 13.12 22.18
C LEU A 323 -5.55 12.41 20.83
N ARG A 324 -6.06 13.13 19.82
CA ARG A 324 -6.08 12.62 18.45
C ARG A 324 -4.69 12.73 17.85
N LEU A 325 -4.14 11.59 17.42
CA LEU A 325 -2.84 11.52 16.74
C LEU A 325 -3.07 11.40 15.21
N PRO A 326 -2.78 12.44 14.41
CA PRO A 326 -2.95 12.37 12.96
C PRO A 326 -1.86 11.52 12.29
N LEU A 327 -2.19 10.94 11.13
CA LEU A 327 -1.26 10.18 10.28
C LEU A 327 -0.26 11.11 9.55
N GLY A 328 0.83 10.53 9.07
CA GLY A 328 1.85 11.19 8.26
C GLY A 328 2.85 12.02 9.06
N ALA A 329 3.29 13.13 8.46
CA ALA A 329 4.28 14.05 9.03
C ALA A 329 4.03 15.53 8.66
N SER A 330 2.75 15.93 8.56
CA SER A 330 2.32 17.28 8.17
C SER A 330 2.34 18.29 9.32
N ASP A 331 1.98 19.56 9.06
CA ASP A 331 1.86 20.59 10.11
C ASP A 331 0.80 20.24 11.18
N ALA A 332 -0.24 19.50 10.80
CA ALA A 332 -1.20 18.95 11.75
C ALA A 332 -0.55 17.97 12.73
N VAL A 333 0.42 17.18 12.26
CA VAL A 333 1.21 16.26 13.09
C VAL A 333 2.13 17.03 14.03
N ILE A 334 2.78 18.09 13.57
CA ILE A 334 3.60 18.97 14.43
C ILE A 334 2.72 19.59 15.52
N SER A 335 1.55 20.09 15.17
CA SER A 335 0.61 20.71 16.11
C SER A 335 0.12 19.71 17.16
N ALA A 336 -0.24 18.51 16.74
CA ALA A 336 -0.62 17.44 17.67
C ALA A 336 0.53 17.00 18.58
N ALA A 337 1.77 16.95 18.06
CA ALA A 337 2.95 16.63 18.85
C ALA A 337 3.26 17.69 19.91
N ARG A 338 3.09 18.98 19.59
CA ARG A 338 3.20 20.08 20.56
C ARG A 338 2.13 19.98 21.65
N ALA A 339 0.88 19.70 21.28
CA ALA A 339 -0.19 19.50 22.24
C ALA A 339 0.07 18.29 23.15
N PHE A 340 0.61 17.20 22.59
CA PHE A 340 1.01 16.02 23.34
C PHE A 340 2.10 16.35 24.37
N VAL A 341 3.17 17.03 23.95
CA VAL A 341 4.27 17.43 24.85
C VAL A 341 3.78 18.39 25.94
N ALA A 342 2.91 19.34 25.61
CA ALA A 342 2.34 20.27 26.59
C ALA A 342 1.48 19.55 27.65
N THR A 343 0.81 18.45 27.28
CA THR A 343 -0.09 17.70 28.17
C THR A 343 0.64 16.61 28.98
N HIS A 344 1.62 15.95 28.37
CA HIS A 344 2.24 14.73 28.91
C HIS A 344 3.76 14.82 29.11
N GLY A 345 4.37 15.96 28.81
CA GLY A 345 5.82 16.17 28.89
C GLY A 345 6.59 15.63 27.68
N ALA A 346 7.79 16.16 27.44
CA ALA A 346 8.62 15.80 26.30
C ALA A 346 9.14 14.35 26.38
N ASP A 347 9.44 13.86 27.59
CA ASP A 347 10.00 12.53 27.82
C ASP A 347 9.05 11.39 27.40
N THR A 348 7.75 11.63 27.41
CA THR A 348 6.73 10.63 27.03
C THR A 348 6.48 10.57 25.53
N LEU A 349 7.03 11.50 24.74
CA LEU A 349 6.83 11.55 23.28
C LEU A 349 7.31 10.26 22.59
N GLY A 350 8.34 9.62 23.14
CA GLY A 350 8.87 8.34 22.64
C GLY A 350 7.90 7.17 22.73
N GLU A 351 6.82 7.28 23.52
CA GLU A 351 5.77 6.26 23.65
C GLU A 351 4.80 6.26 22.46
N VAL A 352 4.67 7.39 21.76
CA VAL A 352 3.72 7.57 20.67
C VAL A 352 4.37 7.89 19.33
N ALA A 353 5.61 8.40 19.31
CA ALA A 353 6.26 8.91 18.12
C ALA A 353 7.66 8.32 17.85
N LYS A 354 8.07 8.33 16.58
CA LYS A 354 9.39 7.95 16.09
C LYS A 354 10.33 9.15 16.18
N LEU A 355 11.20 9.19 17.19
CA LEU A 355 11.91 10.41 17.60
C LEU A 355 12.96 10.91 16.60
N HIS A 356 13.48 10.04 15.73
CA HIS A 356 14.49 10.42 14.72
C HIS A 356 13.95 11.28 13.57
N PHE A 357 12.63 11.48 13.46
CA PHE A 357 12.04 12.34 12.45
C PHE A 357 12.38 13.81 12.72
N LYS A 358 12.51 14.61 11.65
CA LYS A 358 12.73 16.06 11.75
C LYS A 358 11.62 16.77 12.57
N THR A 359 10.40 16.24 12.54
CA THR A 359 9.25 16.68 13.34
C THR A 359 9.60 16.88 14.82
N THR A 360 10.40 15.98 15.41
CA THR A 360 10.80 16.09 16.83
C THR A 360 11.57 17.38 17.11
N GLN A 361 12.44 17.82 16.19
CA GLN A 361 13.21 19.05 16.35
C GLN A 361 12.30 20.29 16.36
N SER A 362 11.24 20.28 15.56
CA SER A 362 10.24 21.36 15.50
C SER A 362 9.33 21.41 16.73
N VAL A 363 9.30 20.35 17.54
CA VAL A 363 8.48 20.25 18.76
C VAL A 363 9.30 20.61 19.99
N VAL A 364 10.45 19.95 20.19
CA VAL A 364 11.26 20.07 21.42
C VAL A 364 11.98 21.41 21.53
N ARG A 365 12.36 22.07 20.42
CA ARG A 365 12.99 23.41 20.46
C ARG A 365 12.03 24.55 20.81
N SER A 366 10.73 24.28 20.91
CA SER A 366 9.69 25.32 21.04
C SER A 366 9.17 25.50 22.46
N THR A 367 9.67 24.73 23.43
CA THR A 367 9.26 24.84 24.83
C THR A 367 10.28 25.75 25.54
N PRO A 368 9.95 27.01 25.85
CA PRO A 368 10.78 27.80 26.76
C PRO A 368 10.75 27.11 28.12
N GLU A 369 11.91 27.01 28.77
CA GLU A 369 12.02 26.63 30.18
C GLU A 369 11.18 27.55 31.09
#